data_AF-K1L0W1-F1
#
_entry.id   AF-K1L0W1-F1
#
_cell.length_a   1.000
_cell.length_b   1.000
_cell.length_c   1.000
_cell.angle_alpha   90.00
_cell.angle_beta   90.00
_cell.angle_gamma   90.00
#
_symmetry.space_group_name_H-M   'P 1'
#
loop_
_entity.id
_entity.type
_entity.pdbx_description
1 polymer ?
#
loop_
_entity_poly.entity_id
_entity_poly.type
_entity_poly.pdbx_seq_one_letter_code
_entity_poly.pdbx_strand_id
1 'polypeptide(L)'
;MDKNLSSAGERKVNCAEQQKCFQLLESILDGENIPESDKILKEKLEKCDPCYRYFHLEMAIKELLKTKCCQQITPQDLFENIRKKVQEVK
;
A
#
# COMPACT_ATOMS: atom_id res chain seq x y z
N MET A 1 -8.37 6.34 31.80
CA MET A 1 -7.72 7.55 31.22
C MET A 1 -6.31 7.14 30.88
N ASP A 2 -6.15 6.48 29.74
CA ASP A 2 -4.90 5.83 29.38
C ASP A 2 -3.99 6.82 28.66
N LYS A 3 -3.24 7.58 29.48
CA LYS A 3 -2.06 8.31 29.05
C LYS A 3 -0.95 7.29 28.85
N ASN A 4 -0.61 6.99 27.59
CA ASN A 4 0.72 6.48 27.26
C ASN A 4 1.43 7.53 26.41
N LEU A 5 2.16 8.42 27.10
CA LEU A 5 3.32 9.09 26.54
C LEU A 5 4.40 8.00 26.42
N SER A 6 4.89 7.75 25.21
CA SER A 6 6.17 7.06 25.04
C SER A 6 7.07 7.86 24.10
N SER A 7 8.32 7.86 24.53
CA SER A 7 9.47 8.63 24.11
C SER A 7 9.79 8.51 22.61
N ALA A 8 10.51 9.50 22.09
CA ALA A 8 11.00 9.55 20.73
C ALA A 8 11.88 8.31 20.42
N GLY A 9 11.34 7.33 19.71
CA GLY A 9 12.06 6.16 19.22
C GLY A 9 11.28 4.83 19.28
N GLU A 10 10.23 4.73 20.09
CA GLU A 10 9.50 3.47 20.24
C GLU A 10 8.17 3.51 19.47
N ARG A 11 8.01 2.60 18.50
CA ARG A 11 6.74 2.42 17.78
C ARG A 11 5.65 2.07 18.79
N LYS A 12 4.49 2.72 18.68
CA LYS A 12 3.34 2.34 19.50
C LYS A 12 2.95 0.89 19.18
N VAL A 13 2.82 0.09 20.24
CA VAL A 13 2.44 -1.32 20.15
C VAL A 13 0.93 -1.48 19.94
N ASN A 14 0.15 -0.45 20.32
CA ASN A 14 -1.30 -0.44 20.21
C ASN A 14 -1.78 0.78 19.41
N CYS A 15 -2.63 0.57 18.41
CA CYS A 15 -3.15 1.64 17.57
C CYS A 15 -4.64 1.86 17.87
N ALA A 16 -4.97 2.98 18.53
CA ALA A 16 -6.37 3.31 18.88
C ALA A 16 -7.31 3.37 17.66
N GLU A 17 -6.78 3.77 16.50
CA GLU A 17 -7.51 3.83 15.24
C GLU A 17 -6.96 2.82 14.22
N GLN A 18 -6.69 1.60 14.69
CA GLN A 18 -6.08 0.54 13.86
C GLN A 18 -6.88 0.28 12.58
N GLN A 19 -8.20 0.13 12.66
CA GLN A 19 -9.03 -0.13 11.47
C GLN A 19 -8.94 1.01 10.44
N LYS A 20 -9.00 2.26 10.87
CA LYS A 20 -8.88 3.41 9.95
C LYS A 20 -7.49 3.48 9.32
N CYS A 21 -6.46 3.14 10.09
CA CYS A 21 -5.09 3.08 9.56
C CYS A 21 -4.97 1.96 8.52
N PHE A 22 -5.55 0.78 8.75
CA PHE A 22 -5.51 -0.33 7.80
C PHE A 22 -6.21 0.04 6.49
N GLN A 23 -7.43 0.58 6.58
CA GLN A 23 -8.17 1.05 5.40
C GLN A 23 -7.38 2.08 4.58
N LEU A 24 -6.72 3.02 5.27
CA LEU A 24 -5.88 4.01 4.59
C LEU A 24 -4.66 3.35 3.91
N LEU A 25 -4.02 2.39 4.56
CA LEU A 25 -2.88 1.66 4.00
C LEU A 25 -3.31 0.83 2.77
N GLU A 26 -4.47 0.18 2.85
CA GLU A 26 -5.08 -0.57 1.75
C GLU A 26 -5.38 0.35 0.57
N SER A 27 -6.05 1.50 0.78
CA SER A 27 -6.30 2.48 -0.29
C SER A 27 -5.01 2.95 -0.97
N ILE A 28 -3.95 3.19 -0.18
CA ILE A 28 -2.63 3.56 -0.73
C ILE A 28 -2.05 2.40 -1.56
N LEU A 29 -2.16 1.16 -1.08
CA LEU A 29 -1.68 -0.04 -1.79
C LEU A 29 -2.49 -0.36 -3.05
N ASP A 30 -3.76 0.01 -3.13
CA ASP A 30 -4.61 -0.13 -4.32
C ASP A 30 -4.39 0.99 -5.34
N GLY A 31 -3.53 1.97 -5.03
CA GLY A 31 -3.21 3.06 -5.95
C GLY A 31 -4.30 4.13 -6.03
N GLU A 32 -5.12 4.26 -4.98
CA GLU A 32 -6.06 5.36 -4.86
C GLU A 32 -5.29 6.70 -4.83
N ASN A 33 -5.83 7.73 -5.49
CA ASN A 33 -5.17 9.03 -5.57
C ASN A 33 -5.29 9.78 -4.23
N ILE A 34 -4.43 9.40 -3.29
CA ILE A 34 -4.33 10.02 -1.97
C ILE A 34 -3.17 11.02 -1.99
N PRO A 35 -3.43 12.32 -1.74
CA PRO A 35 -2.36 13.31 -1.66
C PRO A 35 -1.42 12.97 -0.50
N GLU A 36 -0.11 13.07 -0.73
CA GLU A 36 0.93 12.82 0.28
C GLU A 36 0.90 11.40 0.90
N SER A 37 0.36 10.42 0.16
CA SER A 37 0.30 9.01 0.57
C SER A 37 1.63 8.47 1.11
N ASP A 38 2.74 8.80 0.46
CA ASP A 38 4.10 8.37 0.86
C ASP A 38 4.50 8.90 2.25
N LYS A 39 4.23 10.18 2.52
CA LYS A 39 4.53 10.80 3.83
C LYS A 39 3.67 10.18 4.93
N ILE A 40 2.37 10.02 4.66
CA ILE A 40 1.41 9.45 5.61
C ILE A 40 1.81 8.02 5.93
N LEU A 41 2.10 7.23 4.90
CA LEU A 41 2.56 5.85 5.02
C LEU A 41 3.82 5.80 5.89
N LYS A 42 4.86 6.55 5.53
CA LYS A 42 6.13 6.57 6.26
C LYS A 42 5.91 6.94 7.73
N GLU A 43 5.14 7.99 8.01
CA GLU A 43 4.83 8.39 9.38
C GLU A 43 4.14 7.28 10.19
N LYS A 44 3.14 6.61 9.60
CA LYS A 44 2.40 5.54 10.28
C LYS A 44 3.29 4.33 10.51
N LEU A 45 4.12 3.94 9.55
CA LEU A 45 5.06 2.83 9.67
C LEU A 45 6.16 3.12 10.71
N GLU A 46 6.62 4.37 10.82
CA GLU A 46 7.62 4.80 11.79
C GLU A 46 7.06 4.89 13.21
N LYS A 47 5.79 5.27 13.37
CA LYS A 47 5.15 5.49 14.68
C LYS A 47 4.34 4.29 15.18
N CYS A 48 4.07 3.27 14.35
CA CYS A 48 3.11 2.21 14.66
C CYS A 48 3.56 0.82 14.20
N ASP A 49 3.85 -0.07 15.15
CA ASP A 49 4.27 -1.43 14.86
C ASP A 49 3.18 -2.33 14.26
N PRO A 50 1.92 -2.34 14.75
CA PRO A 50 0.87 -3.16 14.14
C PRO A 50 0.54 -2.70 12.71
N CYS A 51 0.61 -1.40 12.41
CA CYS A 51 0.45 -0.90 11.04
C CYS A 51 1.61 -1.31 10.14
N TYR A 52 2.85 -1.28 10.66
CA TYR A 52 4.02 -1.76 9.94
C TYR A 52 3.86 -3.22 9.52
N ARG A 53 3.57 -4.09 10.49
CA ARG A 53 3.39 -5.53 10.23
C ARG A 53 2.25 -5.80 9.26
N TYR A 54 1.12 -5.11 9.40
CA TYR A 54 -0.03 -5.27 8.52
C TYR A 54 0.30 -4.85 7.08
N PHE A 55 0.90 -3.67 6.89
CA PHE A 55 1.30 -3.17 5.57
C PHE A 55 2.25 -4.11 4.85
N HIS A 56 3.27 -4.61 5.55
CA HIS A 56 4.24 -5.55 4.95
C HIS A 56 3.60 -6.90 4.61
N LEU A 57 2.64 -7.37 5.42
CA LEU A 57 1.89 -8.58 5.11
C LEU A 57 1.03 -8.40 3.85
N GLU A 58 0.26 -7.32 3.77
CA GLU A 58 -0.56 -6.95 2.61
C GLU A 58 0.29 -6.82 1.33
N MET A 59 1.44 -6.14 1.41
CA MET A 59 2.39 -6.08 0.28
C MET A 59 2.87 -7.46 -0.17
N ALA A 60 3.25 -8.33 0.77
CA ALA A 60 3.70 -9.68 0.45
C ALA A 60 2.59 -10.51 -0.20
N ILE A 61 1.34 -10.35 0.25
CA ILE A 61 0.17 -10.98 -0.36
C ILE A 61 -0.03 -10.46 -1.79
N LYS A 62 -0.01 -9.14 -2.00
CA LYS A 62 -0.13 -8.55 -3.35
C LYS A 62 0.99 -9.01 -4.28
N GLU A 63 2.23 -9.12 -3.80
CA GLU A 63 3.35 -9.63 -4.59
C GLU A 63 3.18 -11.12 -4.94
N LEU A 64 2.70 -11.92 -3.99
CA LEU A 64 2.38 -13.33 -4.21
C LEU A 64 1.25 -13.50 -5.23
N LEU A 65 0.18 -12.70 -5.13
CA LEU A 65 -0.91 -12.70 -6.12
C LEU A 65 -0.40 -12.27 -7.49
N LYS A 66 0.45 -11.23 -7.57
CA LYS A 66 1.04 -10.79 -8.83
C LYS A 66 1.90 -11.88 -9.47
N THR A 67 2.68 -12.61 -8.68
CA THR A 67 3.52 -13.70 -9.20
C THR A 67 2.73 -14.95 -9.55
N LYS A 68 1.71 -15.32 -8.78
CA LYS A 68 0.96 -16.57 -8.98
C LYS A 68 -0.26 -16.44 -9.90
N CYS A 69 -0.93 -15.30 -9.90
CA CYS A 69 -2.18 -15.09 -10.64
C CYS A 69 -2.01 -14.21 -11.89
N CYS A 70 -1.02 -13.30 -11.92
CA CYS A 70 -0.82 -12.35 -13.02
C CYS A 70 0.36 -12.70 -13.95
N GLN A 71 0.99 -13.87 -13.80
CA GLN A 71 2.00 -14.40 -14.75
C GLN A 71 1.40 -14.88 -16.09
N GLN A 72 0.18 -14.46 -16.41
CA GLN A 72 -0.36 -14.70 -17.74
C GLN A 72 0.35 -13.75 -18.70
N ILE A 73 1.16 -14.32 -19.59
CA ILE A 73 1.79 -13.62 -20.70
C ILE A 73 0.69 -12.84 -21.40
N THR A 74 0.69 -11.51 -21.24
CA THR A 74 -0.21 -10.67 -22.01
C THR A 74 0.17 -10.89 -23.47
N PRO A 75 -0.77 -11.33 -24.35
CA PRO A 75 -0.44 -11.57 -25.73
C PRO A 75 0.19 -10.30 -26.32
N GLN A 76 1.39 -10.42 -26.90
CA GLN A 76 2.14 -9.26 -27.41
C GLN A 76 1.29 -8.43 -28.38
N ASP A 77 0.46 -9.10 -29.18
CA ASP A 77 -0.46 -8.46 -30.12
C ASP A 77 -1.44 -7.49 -29.42
N LEU A 78 -1.95 -7.87 -28.24
CA LEU A 78 -2.85 -7.01 -27.46
C LEU A 78 -2.09 -5.79 -26.91
N PHE A 79 -0.86 -6.00 -26.42
CA PHE A 79 0.00 -4.92 -25.93
C PHE A 79 0.36 -3.92 -27.04
N GLU A 80 0.73 -4.42 -28.22
CA GLU A 80 1.06 -3.59 -29.38
C GLU A 80 -0.15 -2.81 -29.90
N ASN A 81 -1.33 -3.42 -29.96
CA ASN A 81 -2.57 -2.75 -30.33
C ASN A 81 -2.96 -1.63 -29.35
N ILE A 82 -2.85 -1.89 -28.04
CA ILE A 82 -3.11 -0.86 -27.02
C ILE A 82 -2.10 0.29 -27.17
N ARG A 83 -0.81 -0.02 -27.35
CA ARG A 83 0.24 1.00 -27.51
C ARG A 83 0.03 1.88 -28.74
N LYS A 84 -0.35 1.28 -29.88
CA LYS A 84 -0.70 2.02 -31.11
C LYS A 84 -1.86 2.98 -30.86
N LYS A 85 -2.97 2.48 -30.29
CA LYS A 85 -4.14 3.32 -30.00
C LYS A 85 -3.83 4.49 -29.06
N VAL A 86 -3.00 4.28 -28.04
CA VAL A 86 -2.59 5.37 -27.13
C VAL A 86 -1.73 6.42 -27.85
N GLN A 87 -0.93 6.02 -28.84
CA GLN A 87 -0.14 6.95 -29.64
C GLN A 87 -0.98 7.71 -30.68
N GLU A 88 -2.03 7.09 -31.23
CA GLU A 88 -2.96 7.72 -32.17
C GLU A 88 -3.90 8.74 -31.51
N VAL A 89 -4.07 8.67 -30.19
CA VAL A 89 -4.91 9.60 -29.40
C VAL A 89 -4.13 10.84 -28.95
N LYS A 90 -2.83 10.95 -29.26
CA LYS A 90 -2.04 12.18 -29.10
C LYS A 90 -2.14 13.08 -30.33
#